data_AF-A0A1I3ZXE1-F1
#
_entry.id   AF-A0A1I3ZXE1-F1
#
_cell.length_a   1.000
_cell.length_b   1.000
_cell.length_c   1.000
_cell.angle_alpha   90.00
_cell.angle_beta   90.00
_cell.angle_gamma   90.00
#
_symmetry.space_group_name_H-M   'P 1'
#
loop_
_entity.id
_entity.type
_entity.pdbx_description
1 polymer ?
#
loop_
_entity_poly.entity_id
_entity_poly.type
_entity_poly.pdbx_seq_one_letter_code
_entity_poly.pdbx_strand_id
1 'polypeptide(L)'
;MVLYSLQALDDFDDIFEGLLHWDKIELSVQFTQDYISELKKQCESIPSKLIHINTTYPDHKRFDEKVHRYRRNQNTIWYIIYDIDDNKNIYINKIISNHLTIEEQE
;
A
#
# COMPACT_ATOMS: atom_id res chain seq x y z
N MET A 1 -11.77 8.23 -6.15
CA MET A 1 -11.92 6.76 -6.20
C MET A 1 -10.54 6.12 -6.01
N VAL A 2 -10.46 4.86 -5.56
CA VAL A 2 -9.19 4.10 -5.52
C VAL A 2 -9.27 2.98 -6.55
N LEU A 3 -8.24 2.88 -7.38
CA LEU A 3 -8.08 1.89 -8.43
C LEU A 3 -6.76 1.15 -8.20
N TYR A 4 -6.66 -0.08 -8.69
CA TYR A 4 -5.47 -0.92 -8.52
C TYR A 4 -4.91 -1.30 -9.89
N SER A 5 -3.59 -1.23 -10.04
CA SER A 5 -2.88 -1.88 -11.13
C SER A 5 -2.95 -3.40 -11.00
N LEU A 6 -2.66 -4.13 -12.08
CA LEU A 6 -2.52 -5.58 -12.02
C LEU A 6 -1.39 -5.96 -11.05
N GLN A 7 -0.26 -5.26 -11.11
CA GLN A 7 0.85 -5.46 -10.18
C GLN A 7 0.42 -5.31 -8.72
N ALA A 8 -0.38 -4.30 -8.38
CA ALA A 8 -0.84 -4.11 -7.01
C ALA A 8 -1.81 -5.21 -6.55
N LEU A 9 -2.56 -5.83 -7.47
CA LEU A 9 -3.39 -6.99 -7.17
C LEU A 9 -2.51 -8.22 -6.92
N ASP A 10 -1.54 -8.46 -7.79
CA ASP A 10 -0.55 -9.54 -7.61
C ASP A 10 0.23 -9.37 -6.30
N ASP A 11 0.60 -8.14 -5.94
CA ASP A 11 1.26 -7.84 -4.66
C ASP A 11 0.39 -8.25 -3.47
N PHE A 12 -0.93 -8.05 -3.52
CA PHE A 12 -1.81 -8.50 -2.42
C PHE A 12 -1.83 -10.03 -2.30
N ASP A 13 -1.82 -10.73 -3.43
CA ASP A 13 -1.81 -12.19 -3.46
C ASP A 13 -0.46 -12.73 -2.95
N ASP A 14 0.66 -12.13 -3.36
CA ASP A 14 2.00 -12.47 -2.86
C ASP A 14 2.13 -12.23 -1.35
N ILE A 15 1.56 -11.12 -0.84
CA ILE A 15 1.53 -10.85 0.61
C ILE A 15 0.67 -11.88 1.33
N PHE A 16 -0.47 -12.28 0.76
CA PHE A 16 -1.34 -13.30 1.33
C PHE A 16 -0.61 -14.64 1.44
N GLU A 17 -0.01 -15.11 0.35
CA GLU A 17 0.73 -16.36 0.29
C GLU A 17 1.96 -16.33 1.23
N GLY A 18 2.71 -15.23 1.23
CA GLY A 18 3.88 -15.06 2.11
C GLY A 18 3.52 -15.07 3.60
N LEU A 19 2.35 -14.55 3.98
CA LEU A 19 1.85 -14.62 5.35
C LEU A 19 1.35 -16.02 5.70
N LEU A 20 0.66 -16.70 4.78
CA LEU A 20 0.14 -18.05 4.99
C LEU A 20 1.28 -19.07 5.20
N HIS A 21 2.38 -18.91 4.47
CA HIS A 21 3.55 -19.78 4.51
C HIS A 21 4.69 -19.24 5.38
N TRP A 22 4.40 -18.33 6.30
CA TRP A 22 5.42 -17.74 7.15
C TRP A 22 6.00 -18.78 8.14
N ASP A 23 7.17 -19.34 7.82
CA ASP A 23 7.82 -20.45 8.55
C ASP A 23 8.06 -20.23 10.06
N LYS A 24 8.04 -18.99 10.54
CA LYS A 24 8.27 -18.68 11.97
C LYS A 24 7.06 -18.97 12.84
N ILE A 25 5.83 -18.81 12.33
CA ILE A 25 4.56 -19.02 13.05
C ILE A 25 3.48 -19.34 12.02
N GLU A 26 2.78 -20.47 12.19
CA GLU A 26 1.59 -20.77 11.38
C GLU A 26 0.48 -19.76 11.70
N LEU A 27 0.19 -18.88 10.74
CA LEU A 27 -0.88 -17.90 10.85
C LEU A 27 -2.19 -18.53 10.37
N SER A 28 -3.29 -18.24 11.07
CA SER A 28 -4.60 -18.71 10.61
C SER A 28 -4.99 -17.98 9.32
N VAL A 29 -5.71 -18.67 8.43
CA VAL A 29 -6.27 -18.07 7.21
C VAL A 29 -7.07 -16.80 7.53
N GLN A 30 -7.83 -16.81 8.63
CA GLN A 30 -8.58 -15.64 9.08
C GLN A 30 -7.67 -14.45 9.40
N PHE A 31 -6.56 -14.69 10.11
CA PHE A 31 -5.59 -13.63 10.40
C PHE A 31 -5.02 -13.03 9.11
N THR A 32 -4.67 -13.86 8.12
CA THR A 32 -4.15 -13.40 6.84
C THR A 32 -5.17 -12.57 6.07
N GLN A 33 -6.44 -13.01 6.05
CA GLN A 33 -7.53 -12.25 5.44
C GLN A 33 -7.75 -10.90 6.12
N ASP A 34 -7.75 -10.87 7.46
CA ASP A 34 -7.89 -9.64 8.23
C ASP A 34 -6.72 -8.68 7.95
N TYR A 35 -5.51 -9.22 7.81
CA TYR A 35 -4.31 -8.45 7.47
C TYR A 35 -4.45 -7.77 6.10
N ILE A 36 -4.82 -8.51 5.06
CA ILE A 36 -5.02 -7.96 3.72
C ILE A 36 -6.17 -6.94 3.71
N SER A 37 -7.25 -7.22 4.43
CA SER A 37 -8.39 -6.29 4.59
C SER A 37 -7.94 -4.96 5.22
N GLU A 38 -7.11 -4.99 6.26
CA GLU A 38 -6.53 -3.79 6.84
C GLU A 38 -5.64 -3.01 5.85
N LEU A 39 -4.82 -3.72 5.05
CA LEU A 39 -3.97 -3.09 4.03
C LEU A 39 -4.80 -2.40 2.94
N LYS A 40 -5.88 -3.03 2.49
CA LYS A 40 -6.85 -2.44 1.55
C LYS A 40 -7.52 -1.20 2.13
N LYS A 41 -7.93 -1.25 3.41
CA LYS A 41 -8.47 -0.06 4.11
C LYS A 41 -7.46 1.09 4.15
N GLN A 42 -6.16 0.81 4.27
CA GLN A 42 -5.15 1.87 4.20
C GLN A 42 -5.12 2.52 2.82
N CYS A 43 -5.18 1.73 1.74
CA CYS A 43 -5.27 2.26 0.36
C CYS A 43 -6.53 3.14 0.20
N GLU A 44 -7.68 2.64 0.64
CA GLU A 44 -8.96 3.35 0.60
C GLU A 44 -8.99 4.64 1.44
N SER A 45 -8.10 4.77 2.43
CA SER A 45 -7.98 5.98 3.26
C SER A 45 -7.10 7.09 2.66
N ILE A 46 -6.32 6.80 1.61
CA ILE A 46 -5.44 7.80 0.98
C ILE A 46 -6.22 9.02 0.45
N PRO A 47 -7.37 8.88 -0.25
CA PRO A 47 -8.11 10.04 -0.74
C PRO A 47 -8.54 10.99 0.38
N SER A 48 -9.02 10.47 1.51
CA SER A 48 -9.47 11.32 2.63
C SER A 48 -8.31 12.06 3.29
N LYS A 49 -7.15 11.42 3.44
CA LYS A 49 -5.92 12.06 3.96
C LYS A 49 -5.45 13.20 3.06
N LEU A 50 -5.59 13.08 1.74
CA LEU A 50 -5.23 14.14 0.79
C LEU A 50 -6.21 15.31 0.78
N ILE A 51 -7.50 15.07 1.03
CA ILE A 51 -8.49 16.15 1.17
C ILE A 51 -8.10 17.10 2.31
N HIS A 52 -7.56 16.58 3.40
CA HIS A 52 -7.04 17.39 4.51
C HIS A 52 -5.75 18.17 4.17
N ILE A 53 -5.01 17.77 3.14
CA ILE A 53 -3.76 18.43 2.69
C ILE A 53 -4.03 19.48 1.61
N ASN A 54 -5.14 19.37 0.88
CA ASN A 54 -5.48 20.20 -0.29
C ASN A 54 -5.98 21.62 0.02
N THR A 55 -5.76 22.17 1.22
CA THR A 55 -6.21 23.54 1.58
C THR A 55 -5.23 24.66 1.21
N THR A 56 -4.26 24.47 0.29
CA THR A 56 -3.35 25.61 0.01
C THR A 56 -2.97 25.88 -1.44
N TYR A 57 -2.76 24.92 -2.36
CA TYR A 57 -2.36 25.27 -3.74
C TYR A 57 -2.82 24.25 -4.81
N PRO A 58 -3.64 24.65 -5.81
CA PRO A 58 -4.18 23.77 -6.85
C PRO A 58 -3.17 23.28 -7.92
N ASP A 59 -2.00 23.90 -8.03
CA ASP A 59 -1.11 23.77 -9.20
C ASP A 59 0.13 22.88 -9.00
N HIS A 60 0.25 22.16 -7.88
CA HIS A 60 1.42 21.30 -7.66
C HIS A 60 1.24 19.86 -8.13
N LYS A 61 1.96 19.55 -9.22
CA LYS A 61 2.56 18.24 -9.58
C LYS A 61 1.59 17.06 -9.76
N ARG A 62 1.14 16.88 -11.00
CA ARG A 62 0.25 15.80 -11.44
C ARG A 62 0.93 14.47 -11.82
N PHE A 63 2.25 14.33 -11.76
CA PHE A 63 2.94 13.12 -12.27
C PHE A 63 4.26 12.80 -11.55
N ASP A 64 4.24 12.65 -10.22
CA ASP A 64 5.35 12.03 -9.48
C ASP A 64 4.75 10.90 -8.62
N GLU A 65 5.38 9.71 -8.63
CA GLU A 65 4.99 8.58 -7.77
C GLU A 65 4.93 9.02 -6.32
N LYS A 66 3.76 8.86 -5.69
CA LYS A 66 3.56 9.17 -4.27
C LYS A 66 3.65 7.89 -3.46
N VAL A 67 4.18 8.02 -2.24
CA VAL A 67 4.33 6.88 -1.34
C VAL A 67 3.52 7.13 -0.07
N HIS A 68 2.54 6.27 0.19
CA HIS A 68 1.88 6.19 1.48
C HIS A 68 2.56 5.14 2.36
N ARG A 69 3.12 5.60 3.48
CA ARG A 69 3.81 4.74 4.44
C ARG A 69 2.84 4.27 5.53
N TYR A 70 2.61 2.97 5.62
CA TYR A 70 1.82 2.33 6.65
C TYR A 70 2.70 1.48 7.56
N ARG A 71 2.89 1.91 8.81
CA ARG A 71 3.60 1.13 9.82
C ARG A 71 2.63 0.17 10.51
N ARG A 72 2.76 -1.14 10.26
CA ARG A 72 1.92 -2.18 10.89
C ARG A 72 2.37 -2.45 12.32
N ASN A 73 3.68 -2.61 12.52
CA ASN A 73 4.30 -2.84 13.82
C ASN A 73 5.71 -2.21 13.85
N GLN A 74 6.50 -2.47 14.89
CA GLN A 74 7.85 -1.90 15.01
C GLN A 74 8.79 -2.29 13.86
N ASN A 75 8.61 -3.48 13.30
CA ASN A 75 9.51 -4.09 12.33
C ASN A 75 8.96 -4.06 10.89
N THR A 76 7.65 -3.97 10.72
CA THR A 76 6.99 -4.05 9.41
C THR A 76 6.37 -2.71 9.02
N ILE A 77 6.85 -2.18 7.91
CA ILE A 77 6.36 -0.98 7.23
C ILE A 77 6.02 -1.37 5.80
N TRP A 78 4.83 -1.01 5.36
CA TRP A 78 4.39 -1.12 3.97
C TRP A 78 4.48 0.25 3.29
N TYR A 79 5.00 0.23 2.08
CA TYR A 79 5.05 1.35 1.16
C TYR A 79 4.04 1.09 0.06
N ILE A 80 2.99 1.91 0.03
CA ILE A 80 1.94 1.88 -0.99
C ILE A 80 2.28 2.98 -2.00
N ILE A 81 2.71 2.60 -3.19
CA ILE A 81 3.11 3.49 -4.28
C ILE A 81 1.89 3.77 -5.14
N TYR A 82 1.60 5.03 -5.40
CA TYR A 82 0.40 5.43 -6.12
C TYR A 82 0.55 6.73 -6.90
N ASP A 83 -0.27 6.88 -7.93
CA ASP A 83 -0.47 8.12 -8.68
C ASP A 83 -1.82 8.74 -8.37
N ILE A 84 -1.94 10.04 -8.69
CA ILE A 84 -3.20 10.76 -8.62
C ILE A 84 -3.52 11.31 -10.00
N ASP A 85 -4.66 10.93 -10.55
CA ASP A 85 -5.12 11.46 -11.83
C ASP A 85 -5.70 12.87 -11.71
N ASP A 86 -6.02 13.44 -12.87
CA ASP A 86 -6.62 14.75 -13.00
C ASP A 86 -7.93 14.93 -12.23
N ASN A 87 -8.67 13.84 -12.02
CA ASN A 87 -9.94 13.77 -11.34
C ASN A 87 -9.80 13.42 -9.84
N LYS A 88 -8.56 13.43 -9.31
CA LYS A 88 -8.24 13.05 -7.92
C LYS A 88 -8.57 11.59 -7.60
N ASN A 89 -8.60 10.72 -8.59
CA ASN A 89 -8.57 9.28 -8.38
C ASN A 89 -7.16 8.87 -8.03
N ILE A 90 -7.06 7.91 -7.12
CA ILE A 90 -5.80 7.31 -6.71
C ILE A 90 -5.66 5.99 -7.44
N TYR A 91 -4.52 5.82 -8.10
CA TYR A 91 -4.17 4.59 -8.79
C TYR A 91 -3.01 3.94 -8.04
N ILE A 92 -3.27 2.84 -7.35
CA ILE A 92 -2.26 2.08 -6.61
C ILE A 92 -1.44 1.27 -7.62
N ASN A 93 -0.15 1.56 -7.69
CA ASN A 93 0.79 0.95 -8.63
C ASN A 93 1.46 -0.29 -8.07
N LYS A 94 1.90 -0.23 -6.81
CA LYS A 94 2.71 -1.26 -6.17
C LYS A 94 2.60 -1.17 -4.64
N ILE A 95 2.70 -2.32 -3.97
CA ILE A 95 2.71 -2.44 -2.51
C ILE A 95 3.93 -3.28 -2.12
N ILE A 96 4.84 -2.69 -1.35
CA ILE A 96 6.09 -3.37 -0.97
C ILE A 96 6.41 -3.17 0.51
N SER A 97 6.99 -4.17 1.16
CA SER A 97 7.43 -4.08 2.55
C SER A 97 8.84 -3.52 2.66
N ASN A 98 9.18 -2.99 3.83
CA ASN A 98 10.55 -2.65 4.19
C ASN A 98 11.51 -3.85 4.20
N HIS A 99 11.02 -5.08 4.28
CA HIS A 99 11.87 -6.27 4.24
C HIS A 99 12.34 -6.57 2.80
N LEU A 100 11.48 -6.34 1.80
CA LEU A 100 11.81 -6.55 0.39
C LEU A 100 12.58 -5.38 -0.24
N THR A 101 12.60 -4.21 0.41
CA THR A 101 13.34 -3.02 -0.08
C THR A 101 14.77 -2.92 0.42
N ILE A 102 15.16 -3.71 1.43
CA ILE A 102 16.53 -3.72 1.99
C ILE A 102 17.41 -4.77 1.29
N GLU A 103 16.83 -5.86 0.78
CA GLU A 103 17.58 -6.93 0.11
C GLU A 103 18.20 -6.54 -1.26
N GLU A 104 17.75 -5.46 -1.90
CA GLU A 104 18.38 -4.97 -3.14
C GLU A 104 19.68 -4.16 -2.91
N GLN A 105 20.18 -4.05 -1.67
CA GLN A 105 21.39 -3.26 -1.34
C GLN A 105 22.61 -4.08 -0.87
N GLU A 106 22.58 -5.41 -0.98
CA GLU A 106 23.76 -6.29 -0.75
C GLU A 106 24.21 -7.00 -2.03
#